data_AF-A0AAW8KED7-F1
#
_entry.id   AF-A0AAW8KED7-F1
#
_cell.length_a   1.000
_cell.length_b   1.000
_cell.length_c   1.000
_cell.angle_alpha   90.00
_cell.angle_beta   90.00
_cell.angle_gamma   90.00
#
_symmetry.space_group_name_H-M   'P 1'
#
loop_
_entity.id
_entity.type
_entity.pdbx_description
1 polymer ?
#
loop_
_entity_poly.entity_id
_entity_poly.type
_entity_poly.pdbx_seq_one_letter_code
_entity_poly.pdbx_strand_id
1 'polypeptide(L)' 'VKDGDIVLMHELYSETAEAVRKMLPKLNEQGFQFVTVSELIRFKGKTVENNKIYYSFNP' A
#
# COMPACT_ATOMS: atom_id res chain seq x y z
N VAL A 1 -1.18 9.84 0.08
CA VAL A 1 -1.00 8.59 -0.69
C VAL A 1 -0.46 8.97 -2.04
N LYS A 2 0.71 8.45 -2.36
CA LYS A 2 1.41 8.58 -3.64
C LYS A 2 1.68 7.18 -4.17
N ASP A 3 1.99 7.11 -5.45
CA ASP A 3 2.42 5.88 -6.09
C ASP A 3 3.69 5.32 -5.41
N GLY A 4 3.60 4.10 -4.89
CA GLY A 4 4.67 3.46 -4.12
C GLY A 4 4.53 3.48 -2.59
N ASP A 5 3.51 4.15 -2.04
CA ASP A 5 3.32 4.20 -0.59
C ASP A 5 2.87 2.83 -0.02
N ILE A 6 3.41 2.49 1.16
CA ILE A 6 2.92 1.38 1.99
C ILE A 6 2.05 1.98 3.09
N VAL A 7 0.77 1.57 3.14
CA VAL A 7 -0.19 2.11 4.10
C VAL A 7 -0.33 1.14 5.28
N LEU A 8 0.11 1.58 6.46
CA LEU A 8 -0.07 0.82 7.71
C LEU A 8 -1.48 1.04 8.27
N MET A 9 -2.21 -0.04 8.53
CA MET A 9 -3.54 -0.02 9.13
C MET A 9 -3.64 -1.09 10.23
N HIS A 10 -4.59 -0.95 11.14
CA HIS A 10 -4.85 -1.92 12.21
C HIS A 10 -6.33 -2.34 12.18
N GLU A 11 -6.58 -3.65 12.14
CA GLU A 11 -7.93 -4.23 12.02
C GLU A 11 -8.74 -4.25 13.32
N LEU A 12 -8.17 -3.80 14.45
CA LEU A 12 -8.77 -3.93 15.79
C LEU A 12 -10.14 -3.25 15.94
N TYR A 13 -10.46 -2.28 15.08
CA TYR A 13 -11.68 -1.47 15.18
C TYR A 13 -12.52 -1.61 13.91
N SER A 14 -13.83 -1.76 14.11
CA SER A 14 -14.82 -1.84 13.02
C SER A 14 -14.80 -0.61 12.10
N GLU A 15 -14.40 0.52 12.66
CA GLU A 15 -14.22 1.81 12.03
C GLU A 15 -13.14 1.75 10.96
N THR A 16 -12.08 0.95 11.15
CA THR A 16 -11.06 0.72 10.12
C THR A 16 -11.67 0.02 8.92
N ALA A 17 -12.49 -1.03 9.14
CA ALA A 17 -13.13 -1.75 8.06
C ALA A 17 -14.09 -0.84 7.26
N GLU A 18 -14.87 -0.02 7.94
CA GLU A 18 -15.75 0.97 7.31
C GLU A 18 -14.98 2.04 6.54
N ALA A 19 -13.85 2.52 7.08
CA ALA A 19 -12.98 3.47 6.40
C ALA A 19 -12.40 2.86 5.12
N VAL A 20 -11.91 1.62 5.18
CA VAL A 20 -11.37 0.90 4.01
C VAL A 20 -12.44 0.73 2.94
N ARG A 21 -13.67 0.32 3.30
CA ARG A 21 -14.80 0.19 2.36
C ARG A 21 -15.10 1.48 1.60
N LYS A 22 -14.93 2.64 2.24
CA LYS A 22 -15.13 3.96 1.61
C LYS A 22 -13.92 4.44 0.81
N MET A 23 -12.70 4.06 1.19
CA MET A 23 -11.48 4.51 0.53
C MET A 23 -11.11 3.69 -0.70
N LEU A 24 -11.34 2.36 -0.69
CA LEU A 24 -10.99 1.48 -1.80
C LEU A 24 -11.57 1.95 -3.15
N PRO A 25 -12.88 2.29 -3.27
CA PRO A 25 -13.45 2.72 -4.55
C PRO A 25 -12.83 4.02 -5.06
N LYS A 26 -12.63 4.99 -4.17
CA LYS A 26 -12.07 6.31 -4.51
C LYS A 26 -10.64 6.20 -5.06
N LEU A 27 -9.83 5.36 -4.44
CA LEU A 27 -8.45 5.13 -4.87
C LEU A 27 -8.42 4.32 -6.17
N ASN A 28 -9.31 3.35 -6.34
CA ASN A 28 -9.45 2.61 -7.61
C ASN A 28 -9.85 3.53 -8.77
N GLU A 29 -10.80 4.45 -8.56
CA GLU A 29 -11.19 5.48 -9.53
C GLU A 29 -10.04 6.45 -9.87
N GLN A 30 -9.13 6.70 -8.92
CA GLN A 30 -7.91 7.46 -9.15
C GLN A 30 -6.81 6.69 -9.88
N GLY A 31 -7.06 5.41 -10.24
CA GLY A 31 -6.12 4.56 -10.98
C GLY A 31 -5.10 3.84 -10.10
N PHE A 32 -5.28 3.81 -8.78
CA PHE A 32 -4.42 3.01 -7.91
C PHE A 32 -4.77 1.53 -8.00
N GLN A 33 -3.74 0.69 -7.95
CA GLN A 33 -3.87 -0.75 -7.79
C GLN A 33 -3.47 -1.15 -6.37
N PHE A 34 -4.31 -1.96 -5.72
CA PHE A 34 -3.99 -2.56 -4.42
C PHE A 34 -3.20 -3.84 -4.63
N VAL A 35 -2.02 -3.88 -4.02
CA VAL A 35 -1.05 -4.98 -4.19
C VAL A 35 -0.44 -5.33 -2.86
N THR A 36 0.10 -6.54 -2.75
CA THR A 36 0.96 -6.94 -1.64
C THR A 36 2.31 -6.21 -1.72
N VAL A 37 3.06 -6.17 -0.60
CA VAL A 37 4.40 -5.56 -0.56
C VAL A 37 5.36 -6.26 -1.53
N SER A 38 5.29 -7.58 -1.65
CA SER A 38 6.12 -8.36 -2.59
C SER A 38 5.83 -8.02 -4.05
N GLU A 39 4.56 -7.83 -4.41
CA GLU A 39 4.16 -7.39 -5.74
C GLU A 39 4.58 -5.95 -6.01
N LEU A 40 4.45 -5.05 -5.04
CA LEU A 40 4.92 -3.67 -5.15
C LEU A 40 6.41 -3.61 -5.48
N ILE A 41 7.24 -4.36 -4.75
CA ILE A 41 8.68 -4.46 -4.99
C ILE A 41 8.96 -4.92 -6.43
N ARG A 42 8.25 -5.96 -6.87
CA ARG A 42 8.36 -6.52 -8.22
C ARG A 42 7.95 -5.51 -9.31
N PHE A 43 6.83 -4.83 -9.15
CA PHE A 43 6.34 -3.85 -10.12
C PHE A 43 7.24 -2.61 -10.21
N LYS A 44 7.88 -2.22 -9.10
CA LYS A 44 8.84 -1.10 -9.06
C LYS A 44 10.25 -1.48 -9.51
N GLY A 45 10.51 -2.77 -9.80
CA GLY A 45 11.84 -3.26 -10.16
C GLY A 45 12.89 -3.01 -9.08
N LYS A 46 12.48 -2.95 -7.81
CA LYS A 46 13.38 -2.71 -6.67
C LYS A 46 13.83 -4.06 -6.10
N THR A 47 14.99 -4.06 -5.46
CA THR A 47 15.49 -5.20 -4.68
C THR A 47 15.48 -4.83 -3.21
N VAL A 48 15.10 -5.77 -2.35
CA VAL A 48 15.22 -5.63 -0.90
C VAL A 48 16.52 -6.24 -0.43
N GLU A 49 17.09 -5.65 0.62
CA GLU A 49 18.38 -6.04 1.20
C GLU A 49 18.14 -6.49 2.63
N ASN A 50 18.94 -7.46 3.10
CA ASN A 50 18.85 -7.91 4.47
C ASN A 50 19.26 -6.76 5.43
N ASN A 51 18.63 -6.70 6.60
CA ASN A 51 18.85 -5.65 7.61
C ASN A 51 18.54 -4.21 7.17
N LYS A 52 17.68 -4.00 6.15
CA LYS A 52 17.24 -2.67 5.70
C LYS A 52 15.75 -2.48 5.87
N ILE A 53 15.35 -1.31 6.39
CA ILE A 53 13.95 -0.95 6.63
C ILE A 53 13.43 -0.17 5.42
N TYR A 54 12.21 -0.50 4.98
CA TYR A 54 11.53 0.15 3.87
C TYR A 54 10.16 0.66 4.33
N TYR A 55 9.87 1.92 4.05
CA TYR A 55 8.60 2.57 4.39
C TYR A 55 7.73 2.85 3.15
N SER A 56 8.35 2.96 1.97
CA SER A 56 7.70 3.12 0.67
C SER A 56 8.67 2.78 -0.46
N PHE A 57 8.14 2.61 -1.67
CA PHE A 57 8.87 2.44 -2.92
C PHE A 57 8.43 3.49 -3.95
N ASN A 58 8.58 4.76 -3.57
CA ASN A 58 8.33 5.90 -4.44
C ASN A 58 9.36 5.95 -5.58
N PRO A 59 9.07 6.64 -6.71
CA PRO A 59 9.98 6.80 -7.84
C PRO A 59 11.40 7.20 -7.42
#